data_AF-A0A8T7ECQ8-F1
#
_entry.id   AF-A0A8T7ECQ8-F1
#
_cell.length_a   1.000
_cell.length_b   1.000
_cell.length_c   1.000
_cell.angle_alpha   90.00
_cell.angle_beta   90.00
_cell.angle_gamma   90.00
#
_symmetry.space_group_name_H-M   'P 1'
#
loop_
_entity.id
_entity.type
_entity.pdbx_description
1 polymer ?
#
loop_
_entity_poly.entity_id
_entity_poly.type
_entity_poly.pdbx_seq_one_letter_code
_entity_poly.pdbx_strand_id
1 'polypeptide(L)'
;MTPKYNLYIEPDAHAERKNLPGHVRQRIQRSITDLAENPYPPQSRQLDTSESGMPDTIAIYRIRLDKWRIVYAVNEDEAWVWVWGIRRRPPYDYQDLPEFLNRFS
;
A
#
# COMPACT_ATOMS: atom_id res chain seq x y z
N MET A 1 21.98 -6.26 -0.89
CA MET A 1 20.84 -6.73 -1.71
C MET A 1 20.29 -5.53 -2.43
N THR A 2 20.00 -5.69 -3.72
CA THR A 2 19.42 -4.65 -4.55
C THR A 2 17.90 -4.84 -4.51
N PRO A 3 17.11 -3.78 -4.23
CA PRO A 3 15.65 -3.90 -4.23
C PRO A 3 15.16 -4.44 -5.56
N LYS A 4 14.26 -5.44 -5.49
CA LYS A 4 13.65 -6.05 -6.68
C LYS A 4 12.61 -5.13 -7.32
N TYR A 5 11.96 -4.31 -6.51
CA TYR A 5 10.92 -3.38 -6.93
C TYR A 5 11.26 -1.94 -6.55
N ASN A 6 10.96 -1.01 -7.45
CA ASN A 6 11.00 0.43 -7.16
C ASN A 6 9.87 0.78 -6.18
N LEU A 7 10.20 1.42 -5.06
CA LEU A 7 9.22 1.77 -4.04
C LEU A 7 8.84 3.26 -4.13
N TYR A 8 7.58 3.52 -4.44
CA TYR A 8 6.97 4.84 -4.43
C TYR A 8 6.05 4.97 -3.22
N ILE A 9 6.05 6.15 -2.59
CA ILE A 9 5.23 6.42 -1.41
C ILE A 9 4.56 7.78 -1.62
N GLU A 10 3.23 7.80 -1.53
CA GLU A 10 2.47 9.04 -1.64
C GLU A 10 2.80 10.04 -0.52
N PRO A 11 2.76 11.35 -0.82
CA PRO A 11 2.91 12.39 0.19
C PRO A 11 1.93 12.23 1.37
N ASP A 12 0.70 11.77 1.11
CA ASP A 12 -0.31 11.54 2.13
C ASP A 12 0.09 10.40 3.07
N ALA A 13 0.60 9.28 2.54
CA ALA A 13 1.16 8.21 3.36
C ALA A 13 2.35 8.70 4.20
N HIS A 14 3.19 9.59 3.66
CA HIS A 14 4.26 10.22 4.41
C HIS A 14 3.74 11.09 5.57
N ALA A 15 2.68 11.86 5.34
CA ALA A 15 2.06 12.72 6.34
C ALA A 15 1.39 11.90 7.44
N GLU A 16 0.60 10.89 7.07
CA GLU A 16 -0.05 9.96 8.01
C GLU A 16 0.96 9.26 8.90
N ARG A 17 2.07 8.78 8.33
CA ARG A 17 3.15 8.10 9.06
C ARG A 17 3.75 8.97 10.17
N LYS A 18 3.89 10.29 9.95
CA LYS A 18 4.47 11.22 10.94
C LYS A 18 3.62 11.34 12.20
N ASN A 19 2.30 11.17 12.08
CA ASN A 19 1.34 11.31 13.16
C ASN A 19 1.12 10.01 13.97
N LEU A 20 1.82 8.93 13.62
CA LEU A 20 1.70 7.65 14.30
C LEU A 20 2.46 7.60 15.64
N PRO A 21 1.98 6.83 16.63
CA PRO A 21 2.78 6.49 17.80
C PRO A 21 4.12 5.85 17.40
N GLY A 22 5.20 6.15 18.13
CA GLY A 22 6.56 5.79 17.72
C GLY A 22 6.76 4.31 17.36
N HIS A 23 6.21 3.39 18.16
CA HIS A 23 6.29 1.95 17.91
C HIS A 23 5.53 1.53 16.64
N VAL A 24 4.36 2.13 16.39
CA VAL A 24 3.57 1.89 15.17
C VAL A 24 4.32 2.44 13.96
N ARG A 25 4.86 3.66 14.06
CA ARG A 25 5.62 4.31 12.99
C ARG A 25 6.80 3.47 12.53
N GLN A 26 7.57 2.92 13.48
CA GLN A 26 8.70 2.03 13.17
C GLN A 26 8.24 0.74 12.49
N ARG A 27 7.17 0.12 13.01
CA ARG A 27 6.61 -1.11 12.42
C ARG A 27 6.13 -0.88 11.00
N ILE A 28 5.39 0.20 10.76
CA ILE A 28 4.88 0.57 9.43
C ILE A 28 6.02 0.91 8.48
N GLN A 29 7.04 1.65 8.94
CA GLN A 29 8.19 1.95 8.10
C GLN A 29 8.91 0.68 7.63
N ARG A 30 9.12 -0.28 8.54
CA ARG A 30 9.74 -1.56 8.18
C ARG A 30 8.88 -2.29 7.15
N SER A 31 7.58 -2.44 7.41
CA SER A 31 6.67 -3.09 6.45
C SER A 31 6.65 -2.41 5.08
N ILE A 32 6.74 -1.08 5.00
CA ILE A 32 6.82 -0.34 3.73
C ILE A 32 8.16 -0.58 3.03
N THR A 33 9.28 -0.49 3.75
CA THR A 33 10.60 -0.71 3.15
C THR A 33 10.78 -2.15 2.66
N ASP A 34 10.22 -3.13 3.37
CA ASP A 34 10.28 -4.54 3.00
C ASP A 34 9.50 -4.86 1.70
N LEU A 35 8.55 -4.01 1.29
CA LEU A 35 7.80 -4.19 0.04
C LEU A 35 8.69 -4.13 -1.21
N ALA A 36 9.81 -3.41 -1.15
CA ALA A 36 10.75 -3.35 -2.26
C ALA A 36 11.44 -4.71 -2.55
N GLU A 37 11.51 -5.58 -1.53
CA GLU A 37 12.12 -6.91 -1.62
C GLU A 37 11.06 -8.01 -1.73
N ASN A 38 9.94 -7.84 -1.01
CA ASN A 38 8.82 -8.77 -0.97
C ASN A 38 7.49 -8.00 -1.09
N PRO A 39 6.95 -7.81 -2.30
CA PRO A 39 5.68 -7.11 -2.51
C PRO A 39 4.48 -7.87 -1.95
N TYR A 40 4.61 -9.16 -1.65
CA TYR A 40 3.53 -10.04 -1.18
C TYR A 40 3.84 -10.63 0.21
N PRO A 41 4.00 -9.79 1.25
CA PRO A 41 4.25 -10.30 2.59
C PRO A 41 3.05 -11.13 3.08
N PRO A 42 3.24 -12.09 4.01
CA PRO A 42 2.16 -12.97 4.47
C PRO A 42 0.93 -12.26 5.07
N GLN A 43 1.10 -11.01 5.50
CA GLN A 43 0.04 -10.17 6.08
C GLN A 43 -0.72 -9.35 5.03
N SER A 44 -0.31 -9.44 3.76
CA SER A 44 -0.97 -8.82 2.63
C SER A 44 -2.19 -9.62 2.20
N ARG A 45 -3.17 -8.92 1.65
CA ARG A 45 -4.31 -9.52 0.96
C ARG A 45 -4.67 -8.65 -0.22
N GLN A 46 -4.84 -9.27 -1.38
CA GLN A 46 -5.33 -8.58 -2.58
C GLN A 46 -6.76 -8.06 -2.33
N LEU A 47 -7.01 -6.83 -2.75
CA LEU A 47 -8.33 -6.23 -2.76
C LEU A 47 -9.01 -6.57 -4.09
N ASP A 48 -10.33 -6.72 -4.06
CA ASP A 48 -11.11 -6.91 -5.29
C ASP A 48 -11.30 -5.54 -5.94
N THR A 49 -10.70 -5.37 -7.12
CA THR A 49 -10.72 -4.14 -7.92
C THR A 49 -11.27 -4.41 -9.32
N SER A 50 -12.02 -5.50 -9.48
CA SER A 50 -12.54 -5.94 -10.79
C SER A 50 -13.48 -4.91 -11.43
N GLU A 51 -14.19 -4.12 -10.62
CA GLU A 51 -15.12 -3.08 -11.09
C GLU A 51 -14.46 -1.72 -11.33
N SER A 52 -13.13 -1.63 -11.17
CA SER A 52 -12.42 -0.35 -11.13
C SER A 52 -11.88 0.14 -12.48
N GLY A 53 -11.94 -0.70 -13.52
CA GLY A 53 -11.39 -0.37 -14.85
C GLY A 53 -9.86 -0.28 -14.88
N MET A 54 -9.17 -0.83 -13.87
CA MET A 54 -7.71 -0.87 -13.82
C MET A 54 -7.14 -1.77 -14.91
N PRO A 55 -5.92 -1.48 -15.41
CA PRO A 55 -5.16 -2.45 -16.17
C PRO A 55 -4.96 -3.74 -15.36
N ASP A 56 -5.10 -4.89 -16.01
CA ASP A 56 -4.88 -6.21 -15.39
C ASP A 56 -3.45 -6.40 -14.86
N THR A 57 -2.52 -5.54 -15.27
CA THR A 57 -1.11 -5.52 -14.85
C THR A 57 -0.91 -4.91 -13.46
N ILE A 58 -1.92 -4.22 -12.91
CA ILE A 58 -1.82 -3.54 -11.61
C ILE A 58 -2.79 -4.18 -10.62
N ALA A 59 -2.24 -4.75 -9.56
CA ALA A 59 -3.01 -5.38 -8.49
C ALA A 59 -2.87 -4.58 -7.19
N ILE A 60 -4.00 -4.38 -6.49
CA ILE A 60 -4.02 -3.64 -5.22
C ILE A 60 -4.05 -4.61 -4.06
N TYR A 61 -3.20 -4.33 -3.08
CA TYR A 61 -3.04 -5.12 -1.88
C TYR A 61 -3.19 -4.27 -0.63
N ARG A 62 -3.39 -4.99 0.47
CA ARG A 62 -3.45 -4.39 1.79
C ARG A 62 -2.71 -5.22 2.83
N ILE A 63 -1.80 -4.60 3.56
CA ILE A 63 -1.20 -5.17 4.78
C ILE A 63 -2.04 -4.81 6.00
N ARG A 64 -2.37 -5.79 6.84
CA ARG A 64 -3.01 -5.56 8.15
C ARG A 64 -1.97 -5.52 9.27
N LEU A 65 -1.88 -4.39 9.98
CA LEU A 65 -1.02 -4.19 11.15
C LEU A 65 -1.86 -3.68 12.33
N ASP A 66 -2.40 -4.60 13.13
CA ASP A 66 -3.31 -4.31 14.25
C ASP A 66 -4.53 -3.46 13.81
N LYS A 67 -4.58 -2.20 14.26
CA LYS A 67 -5.62 -1.21 13.92
C LYS A 67 -5.29 -0.40 12.65
N TRP A 68 -4.12 -0.62 12.05
CA TRP A 68 -3.65 0.09 10.87
C TRP A 68 -3.67 -0.81 9.65
N ARG A 69 -3.85 -0.20 8.47
CA ARG A 69 -3.77 -0.86 7.18
C ARG A 69 -2.86 -0.04 6.28
N ILE A 70 -2.00 -0.73 5.54
CA ILE A 70 -1.21 -0.13 4.47
C ILE A 70 -1.87 -0.57 3.17
N VAL A 71 -2.28 0.37 2.34
CA VAL A 71 -2.84 0.10 1.00
C VAL A 71 -1.78 0.44 -0.03
N TYR A 72 -1.53 -0.48 -0.97
CA TYR A 72 -0.49 -0.33 -1.97
C TYR A 72 -0.86 -1.06 -3.27
N ALA A 73 -0.32 -0.59 -4.39
CA ALA A 73 -0.40 -1.24 -5.68
C ALA A 73 0.93 -1.88 -6.05
N VAL A 74 0.87 -2.96 -6.82
CA VAL A 74 2.03 -3.67 -7.38
C VAL A 74 1.83 -3.80 -8.88
N ASN A 75 2.88 -3.51 -9.63
CA ASN A 75 2.97 -3.79 -11.06
C ASN A 75 4.19 -4.69 -11.28
N GLU A 76 3.95 -5.91 -11.76
CA GLU A 76 5.01 -6.90 -12.00
C GLU A 76 5.80 -6.61 -13.28
N ASP A 77 5.16 -6.06 -14.31
CA ASP A 77 5.77 -5.78 -15.61
C ASP A 77 6.83 -4.66 -15.51
N GLU A 78 6.50 -3.62 -14.74
CA GLU A 78 7.37 -2.46 -14.53
C GLU A 78 8.18 -2.54 -13.22
N ALA A 79 8.03 -3.62 -12.46
CA ALA A 79 8.71 -3.89 -11.20
C ALA A 79 8.65 -2.70 -10.21
N TRP A 80 7.45 -2.21 -9.92
CA TRP A 80 7.25 -1.19 -8.88
C TRP A 80 6.18 -1.56 -7.86
N VAL A 81 6.32 -0.97 -6.67
CA VAL A 81 5.35 -0.97 -5.59
C VAL A 81 5.03 0.47 -5.22
N TRP A 82 3.76 0.83 -5.22
CA TRP A 82 3.29 2.17 -4.87
C TRP A 82 2.44 2.14 -3.62
N VAL A 83 2.97 2.67 -2.52
CA VAL A 83 2.26 2.81 -1.25
C VAL A 83 1.42 4.07 -1.28
N TRP A 84 0.11 3.88 -1.21
CA TRP A 84 -0.85 4.97 -1.27
C TRP A 84 -1.14 5.59 0.10
N GLY A 85 -1.31 4.74 1.12
CA GLY A 85 -1.86 5.24 2.38
C GLY A 85 -1.74 4.29 3.56
N ILE A 86 -1.75 4.88 4.76
CA ILE A 86 -1.75 4.23 6.06
C ILE A 86 -3.05 4.59 6.79
N ARG A 87 -4.03 3.70 6.74
CA ARG A 87 -5.39 3.96 7.22
C ARG A 87 -5.67 3.28 8.56
N ARG A 88 -6.27 4.01 9.50
CA ARG A 88 -6.70 3.48 10.82
C ARG A 88 -8.13 2.96 10.76
N ARG A 89 -8.41 1.86 11.44
CA ARG A 89 -9.78 1.38 11.71
C ARG A 89 -10.12 1.39 13.20
N PRO A 90 -11.42 1.59 13.52
CA PRO A 90 -12.51 2.13 12.66
C PRO A 90 -12.30 3.64 12.37
N PRO A 91 -12.90 4.23 11.30
CA PRO A 91 -13.96 3.71 10.42
C PRO A 91 -13.55 3.28 9.00
N TYR A 92 -12.28 3.40 8.58
CA TYR A 92 -11.88 3.30 7.16
C TYR A 92 -12.38 2.07 6.38
N ASP A 93 -13.24 2.24 5.38
CA ASP A 93 -13.95 1.20 4.62
C ASP A 93 -13.63 1.16 3.11
N TYR A 94 -12.54 1.79 2.68
CA TYR A 94 -12.05 1.81 1.28
C TYR A 94 -12.95 2.58 0.29
N GLN A 95 -13.84 3.46 0.76
CA GLN A 95 -14.63 4.33 -0.14
C GLN A 95 -13.77 5.26 -1.01
N ASP A 96 -12.54 5.56 -0.60
CA ASP A 96 -11.56 6.36 -1.34
C ASP A 96 -10.78 5.53 -2.38
N LEU A 97 -10.99 4.21 -2.45
CA LEU A 97 -10.29 3.34 -3.40
C LEU A 97 -10.50 3.80 -4.86
N PRO A 98 -11.72 4.18 -5.32
CA PRO A 98 -11.91 4.71 -6.67
C PRO A 98 -11.05 5.94 -6.99
N GLU A 99 -10.82 6.84 -6.02
CA GLU A 99 -9.97 8.02 -6.22
C GLU A 99 -8.51 7.63 -6.45
N PHE A 100 -8.05 6.58 -5.76
CA PHE A 100 -6.73 6.00 -5.98
C PHE A 100 -6.60 5.36 -7.36
N LEU A 101 -7.62 4.60 -7.77
CA LEU A 101 -7.66 3.89 -9.04
C LEU A 101 -7.55 4.83 -10.24
N ASN A 102 -8.19 6.00 -10.15
CA ASN A 102 -8.11 7.05 -11.18
C ASN A 102 -6.68 7.58 -11.44
N ARG A 103 -5.70 7.29 -10.58
CA ARG A 103 -4.30 7.69 -10.80
C ARG A 103 -3.54 6.74 -11.73
N PHE A 104 -4.10 5.57 -12.01
CA PHE A 104 -3.53 4.57 -12.92
C PHE A 104 -4.27 4.45 -14.26
N SER A 105 -5.39 5.17 -14.41
CA SER A 105 -6.21 5.25 -15.62
C SER A 105 -5.77 6.37 -16.57
#